data_AF-A0A9P8Y5N8-F1
#
_entry.id   AF-A0A9P8Y5N8-F1
#
_cell.length_a   1.000
_cell.length_b   1.000
_cell.length_c   1.000
_cell.angle_alpha   90.00
_cell.angle_beta   90.00
_cell.angle_gamma   90.00
#
_symmetry.space_group_name_H-M   'P 1'
#
loop_
_entity.id
_entity.type
_entity.pdbx_description
1 polymer ?
#
loop_
_entity_poly.entity_id
_entity_poly.type
_entity_poly.pdbx_seq_one_letter_code
_entity_poly.pdbx_strand_id
1 'polypeptide(L)'
;NPATFYYGNPDFYHLRKNTRTPEVCILGRSNVGKSSLVNAVANRMGSELARVSKKAGHTKTINAYGFGPAPRPEKGEVVLSDEFKGKEEMPKHMFFLVDMPGYGHGSLQEWGKNIALYLQKRTALKGAVMLIDAEVGPKESDWDAIELMANAGLRTAIVLTKADKVKSGNEGLLKTCRKVWDGIRRIESQLAESNKKWTWEKEFYVTASGAND
;
A
#
# COMPACT_ATOMS: atom_id res chain seq x y z
N ASN A 1 -17.02 -3.29 -13.97
CA ASN A 1 -16.28 -4.30 -13.18
C ASN A 1 -16.21 -3.83 -11.74
N PRO A 2 -17.03 -4.40 -10.85
CA PRO A 2 -16.91 -4.11 -9.43
C PRO A 2 -15.55 -4.60 -8.92
N ALA A 3 -15.08 -4.06 -7.79
CA ALA A 3 -13.82 -4.49 -7.21
C ALA A 3 -13.86 -5.99 -6.82
N THR A 4 -12.79 -6.74 -7.07
CA THR A 4 -12.76 -8.19 -6.82
C THR A 4 -11.45 -8.61 -6.16
N PHE A 5 -11.50 -9.67 -5.36
CA PHE A 5 -10.30 -10.31 -4.85
C PHE A 5 -9.66 -11.12 -5.98
N TYR A 6 -8.35 -10.99 -6.15
CA TYR A 6 -7.63 -11.61 -7.26
C TYR A 6 -6.68 -12.72 -6.80
N TYR A 7 -5.82 -12.47 -5.82
CA TYR A 7 -4.95 -13.49 -5.21
C TYR A 7 -4.52 -13.09 -3.80
N GLY A 8 -4.05 -14.07 -3.02
CA GLY A 8 -3.42 -13.86 -1.71
C GLY A 8 -2.37 -14.93 -1.42
N ASN A 9 -1.13 -14.53 -1.11
CA ASN A 9 -0.08 -15.48 -0.69
C ASN A 9 0.91 -14.81 0.28
N PRO A 10 1.39 -15.49 1.34
CA PRO A 10 2.43 -14.96 2.22
C PRO A 10 3.84 -14.99 1.59
N ASP A 11 4.09 -15.87 0.63
CA ASP A 11 5.39 -16.08 -0.01
C ASP A 11 5.44 -15.35 -1.36
N PHE A 12 6.45 -14.49 -1.52
CA PHE A 12 6.68 -13.73 -2.75
C PHE A 12 6.81 -14.64 -3.98
N TYR A 13 7.48 -15.79 -3.85
CA TYR A 13 7.75 -16.70 -4.97
C TYR A 13 6.50 -17.47 -5.42
N HIS A 14 5.47 -17.54 -4.58
CA HIS A 14 4.19 -18.16 -4.91
C HIS A 14 3.11 -17.13 -5.27
N LEU A 15 3.46 -15.85 -5.36
CA LEU A 15 2.53 -14.84 -5.89
C LEU A 15 2.28 -15.10 -7.37
N ARG A 16 1.04 -14.86 -7.78
CA ARG A 16 0.66 -14.91 -9.18
C ARG A 16 1.54 -13.93 -9.98
N LYS A 17 2.08 -14.40 -11.11
CA LYS A 17 2.82 -13.53 -12.03
C LYS A 17 1.88 -12.43 -12.54
N ASN A 18 2.36 -11.19 -12.48
CA ASN A 18 1.68 -10.03 -13.05
C ASN A 18 2.75 -9.11 -13.63
N THR A 19 2.73 -8.97 -14.95
CA THR A 19 3.60 -8.04 -15.69
C THR A 19 2.81 -7.01 -16.48
N ARG A 20 1.47 -7.13 -16.49
CA ARG A 20 0.59 -6.38 -17.41
C ARG A 20 -0.35 -5.39 -16.72
N THR A 21 -0.62 -5.57 -15.43
CA THR A 21 -1.57 -4.73 -14.68
C THR A 21 -0.83 -4.00 -13.55
N PRO A 22 -0.86 -2.67 -13.48
CA PRO A 22 -0.17 -1.93 -12.42
C PRO A 22 -0.72 -2.27 -11.02
N GLU A 23 0.17 -2.33 -10.04
CA GLU A 23 -0.13 -2.57 -8.63
C GLU A 23 0.23 -1.33 -7.80
N VAL A 24 -0.60 -1.00 -6.80
CA VAL A 24 -0.29 -0.04 -5.73
C VAL A 24 -0.45 -0.76 -4.40
N CYS A 25 0.60 -0.81 -3.59
CA CYS A 25 0.55 -1.49 -2.30
C CYS A 25 0.15 -0.55 -1.16
N ILE A 26 -0.49 -1.10 -0.14
CA ILE A 26 -0.87 -0.39 1.08
C ILE A 26 -0.05 -0.97 2.23
N LEU A 27 0.79 -0.15 2.85
CA LEU A 27 1.61 -0.50 4.01
C LEU A 27 1.15 0.25 5.25
N GLY A 28 1.52 -0.26 6.42
CA GLY A 28 1.13 0.29 7.70
C GLY A 28 1.16 -0.76 8.80
N ARG A 29 1.33 -0.34 10.07
CA ARG A 29 1.28 -1.24 11.23
C ARG A 29 0.00 -2.08 11.28
N SER A 30 0.01 -3.15 12.06
CA SER A 30 -1.24 -3.86 12.39
C SER A 30 -2.29 -2.88 12.92
N ASN A 31 -3.54 -3.06 12.49
CA ASN A 31 -4.69 -2.26 12.92
C ASN A 31 -4.68 -0.75 12.59
N VAL A 32 -3.87 -0.27 11.65
CA VAL A 32 -3.93 1.13 11.18
C VAL A 32 -5.00 1.41 10.12
N GLY A 33 -5.69 0.38 9.62
CA GLY A 33 -6.82 0.53 8.69
C GLY A 33 -6.57 0.17 7.23
N LYS A 34 -5.54 -0.62 6.91
CA LYS A 34 -5.21 -1.02 5.52
C LYS A 34 -6.37 -1.72 4.79
N SER A 35 -6.88 -2.81 5.35
CA SER A 35 -8.01 -3.55 4.78
C SER A 35 -9.31 -2.72 4.79
N SER A 36 -9.47 -1.85 5.78
CA SER A 36 -10.58 -0.87 5.82
C SER A 36 -10.50 0.12 4.65
N LEU A 37 -9.30 0.60 4.30
CA LEU A 37 -9.09 1.45 3.14
C LEU A 37 -9.44 0.73 1.84
N VAL A 38 -9.09 -0.55 1.69
CA VAL A 38 -9.50 -1.34 0.52
C VAL A 38 -11.03 -1.38 0.38
N ASN A 39 -11.74 -1.66 1.47
CA ASN A 39 -13.20 -1.71 1.47
C ASN A 39 -13.84 -0.33 1.18
N ALA A 40 -13.26 0.74 1.72
CA ALA A 40 -13.70 2.11 1.48
C ALA A 40 -13.55 2.49 -0.01
N VAL A 41 -12.39 2.21 -0.61
CA VAL A 41 -12.14 2.46 -2.04
C VAL A 41 -13.03 1.58 -2.92
N ALA A 42 -13.36 0.36 -2.48
CA ALA A 42 -14.29 -0.52 -3.19
C ALA A 42 -15.75 -0.09 -3.12
N ASN A 43 -16.09 0.92 -2.30
CA ASN A 43 -17.45 1.33 -1.98
C ASN A 43 -18.34 0.13 -1.55
N ARG A 44 -17.76 -0.80 -0.79
CA ARG A 44 -18.45 -2.01 -0.31
C ARG A 44 -18.60 -1.96 1.21
N MET A 45 -19.63 -1.24 1.67
CA MET A 45 -19.92 -1.14 3.11
C MET A 45 -20.75 -2.32 3.66
N GLY A 46 -21.42 -3.11 2.80
CA GLY A 46 -22.26 -4.25 3.21
C GLY A 46 -21.73 -5.64 2.86
N SER A 47 -20.68 -5.76 2.04
CA SER A 47 -20.04 -7.04 1.69
C SER A 47 -18.53 -6.85 1.61
N GLU A 48 -17.85 -7.14 2.72
CA GLU A 48 -16.41 -6.90 2.85
C GLU A 48 -15.61 -7.61 1.76
N LEU A 49 -14.80 -6.85 1.03
CA LEU A 49 -13.88 -7.39 0.03
C LEU A 49 -12.58 -7.85 0.69
N ALA A 50 -12.04 -7.02 1.58
CA ALA A 50 -10.91 -7.33 2.44
C ALA A 50 -11.39 -7.59 3.86
N ARG A 51 -10.96 -8.70 4.47
CA ARG A 51 -11.36 -9.05 5.84
C ARG A 51 -10.74 -8.08 6.84
N VAL A 52 -11.58 -7.42 7.65
CA VAL A 52 -11.12 -6.52 8.73
C VAL A 52 -11.22 -7.20 10.09
N SER A 53 -10.28 -6.91 10.99
CA SER A 53 -10.33 -7.37 12.38
C SER A 53 -9.65 -6.38 13.30
N LYS A 54 -10.11 -6.33 14.55
CA LYS A 54 -9.45 -5.59 15.64
C LYS A 54 -8.25 -6.35 16.22
N LYS A 55 -8.13 -7.67 15.97
CA LYS A 55 -6.99 -8.49 16.43
C LYS A 55 -5.79 -8.26 15.51
N ALA A 56 -4.62 -8.01 16.10
CA ALA A 56 -3.38 -7.85 15.34
C ALA A 56 -3.00 -9.11 14.56
N GLY A 57 -2.26 -8.95 13.47
CA GLY A 57 -1.78 -10.07 12.64
C GLY A 57 -2.85 -10.76 11.79
N HIS A 58 -3.97 -10.08 11.52
CA HIS A 58 -5.08 -10.64 10.75
C HIS A 58 -4.72 -10.83 9.26
N THR A 59 -4.09 -9.83 8.65
CA THR A 59 -3.55 -9.95 7.29
C THR A 59 -2.16 -10.57 7.37
N LYS A 60 -2.07 -11.87 7.05
CA LYS A 60 -0.81 -12.65 7.02
C LYS A 60 -0.26 -12.84 5.60
N THR A 61 -1.02 -12.43 4.60
CA THR A 61 -0.75 -12.66 3.17
C THR A 61 -0.71 -11.33 2.41
N ILE A 62 0.02 -11.29 1.30
CA ILE A 62 -0.03 -10.18 0.34
C ILE A 62 -1.28 -10.39 -0.51
N ASN A 63 -2.29 -9.54 -0.35
CA ASN A 63 -3.61 -9.70 -0.99
C ASN A 63 -3.84 -8.66 -2.08
N ALA A 64 -4.12 -9.09 -3.30
CA ALA A 64 -4.41 -8.20 -4.42
C ALA A 64 -5.92 -8.12 -4.73
N TYR A 65 -6.38 -6.89 -4.95
CA TYR A 65 -7.77 -6.53 -5.22
C TYR A 65 -7.85 -5.73 -6.51
N GLY A 66 -8.60 -6.21 -7.50
CA GLY A 66 -8.72 -5.59 -8.82
C GLY A 66 -9.77 -4.49 -8.85
N PHE A 67 -9.44 -3.36 -9.47
CA PHE A 67 -10.31 -2.18 -9.59
C PHE A 67 -10.47 -1.72 -11.03
N GLY A 68 -11.68 -1.27 -11.37
CA GLY A 68 -12.04 -0.78 -12.71
C GLY A 68 -12.03 -1.87 -13.78
N PRO A 69 -12.59 -1.60 -14.98
CA PRO A 69 -12.38 -2.44 -16.15
C PRO A 69 -10.98 -2.21 -16.73
N ALA A 70 -10.34 -3.27 -17.22
CA ALA A 70 -9.11 -3.11 -18.00
C ALA A 70 -9.37 -2.17 -19.21
N PRO A 71 -8.42 -1.27 -19.54
CA PRO A 71 -8.51 -0.45 -20.74
C PRO A 71 -8.75 -1.34 -21.96
N ARG A 72 -9.71 -0.95 -22.82
CA ARG A 72 -9.88 -1.63 -24.10
C ARG A 72 -8.76 -1.13 -25.00
N PRO A 73 -7.92 -2.02 -25.55
CA PRO A 73 -6.94 -1.60 -26.54
C PRO A 73 -7.66 -1.06 -27.77
N GLU A 74 -7.08 -0.06 -28.44
CA GLU A 74 -7.65 0.45 -29.68
C GLU A 74 -7.62 -0.65 -30.76
N LYS A 75 -8.58 -0.59 -31.70
CA LYS A 75 -8.66 -1.57 -32.79
C LYS A 75 -7.35 -1.55 -33.57
N GLY A 76 -6.63 -2.67 -33.59
CA GLY A 76 -5.37 -2.83 -34.32
C GLY A 76 -4.11 -2.80 -33.46
N GLU A 77 -4.18 -2.44 -32.18
CA GLU A 77 -2.99 -2.33 -31.31
C GLU A 77 -2.63 -3.63 -30.58
N VAL A 78 -3.54 -4.62 -30.51
CA VAL A 78 -3.25 -5.88 -29.81
C VAL A 78 -2.52 -6.86 -30.74
N VAL A 79 -1.25 -6.57 -30.99
CA VAL A 79 -0.30 -7.65 -31.27
C VAL A 79 0.05 -8.22 -29.89
N LEU A 80 -0.55 -9.35 -29.52
CA LEU A 80 0.01 -10.14 -28.43
C LEU A 80 1.43 -10.53 -28.87
N SER A 81 2.45 -9.86 -28.35
CA SER A 81 3.81 -10.34 -28.59
C SER A 81 3.90 -11.78 -28.10
N ASP A 82 4.61 -12.63 -28.85
CA ASP A 82 4.80 -14.05 -28.50
C ASP A 82 5.37 -14.23 -27.09
N GLU A 83 5.98 -13.18 -26.54
CA GLU A 83 6.47 -13.10 -25.18
C GLU A 83 5.38 -13.38 -24.11
N PHE A 84 4.14 -12.98 -24.34
CA PHE A 84 3.02 -13.09 -23.37
C PHE A 84 2.05 -14.24 -23.63
N LYS A 85 2.11 -14.87 -24.81
CA LYS A 85 1.14 -15.90 -25.22
C LYS A 85 1.19 -17.11 -24.27
N GLY A 86 0.08 -17.40 -23.60
CA GLY A 86 -0.06 -18.55 -22.69
C GLY A 86 0.65 -18.43 -21.33
N LYS A 87 1.34 -17.31 -21.05
CA LYS A 87 2.10 -17.13 -19.79
C LYS A 87 1.33 -16.37 -18.71
N GLU A 88 0.42 -15.48 -19.10
CA GLU A 88 -0.41 -14.67 -18.19
C GLU A 88 -1.82 -14.48 -18.76
N GLU A 89 -2.82 -14.37 -17.88
CA GLU A 89 -4.18 -14.02 -18.27
C GLU A 89 -4.25 -12.59 -18.82
N MET A 90 -5.23 -12.34 -19.70
CA MET A 90 -5.55 -10.98 -20.11
C MET A 90 -5.98 -10.13 -18.91
N PRO A 91 -5.51 -8.88 -18.80
CA PRO A 91 -5.97 -7.96 -17.77
C PRO A 91 -7.50 -7.83 -17.78
N LYS A 92 -8.11 -8.03 -16.62
CA LYS A 92 -9.56 -7.82 -16.38
C LYS A 92 -9.83 -6.50 -15.65
N HIS A 93 -8.80 -5.98 -14.99
CA HIS A 93 -8.83 -4.80 -14.15
C HIS A 93 -7.85 -3.74 -14.64
N MET A 94 -8.14 -2.48 -14.33
CA MET A 94 -7.28 -1.35 -14.67
C MET A 94 -6.02 -1.34 -13.80
N PHE A 95 -6.17 -1.65 -12.51
CA PHE A 95 -5.08 -1.75 -11.56
C PHE A 95 -5.44 -2.67 -10.40
N PHE A 96 -4.44 -3.03 -9.59
CA PHE A 96 -4.63 -3.72 -8.32
C PHE A 96 -4.24 -2.84 -7.13
N LEU A 97 -5.07 -2.83 -6.09
CA LEU A 97 -4.64 -2.46 -4.74
C LEU A 97 -4.15 -3.70 -4.01
N VAL A 98 -2.99 -3.60 -3.38
CA VAL A 98 -2.35 -4.72 -2.69
C VAL A 98 -2.28 -4.44 -1.20
N ASP A 99 -3.10 -5.13 -0.42
CA ASP A 99 -3.10 -5.07 1.05
C ASP A 99 -1.94 -5.92 1.59
N MET A 100 -0.97 -5.25 2.22
CA MET A 100 0.22 -5.89 2.76
C MET A 100 -0.01 -6.38 4.19
N PRO A 101 0.69 -7.44 4.64
CA PRO A 101 0.73 -7.81 6.04
C PRO A 101 1.19 -6.63 6.92
N GLY A 102 0.48 -6.40 8.02
CA GLY A 102 0.84 -5.32 8.95
C GLY A 102 2.05 -5.65 9.80
N TYR A 103 2.98 -4.71 9.96
CA TYR A 103 4.15 -4.84 10.84
C TYR A 103 3.85 -4.45 12.30
N GLY A 104 4.81 -4.71 13.20
CA GLY A 104 4.85 -4.16 14.57
C GLY A 104 4.47 -5.10 15.72
N HIS A 105 4.18 -6.39 15.48
CA HIS A 105 3.93 -7.40 16.53
C HIS A 105 4.94 -8.56 16.56
N GLY A 106 5.93 -8.55 15.67
CA GLY A 106 7.04 -9.48 15.59
C GLY A 106 8.30 -8.73 15.16
N SER A 107 9.46 -9.36 15.28
CA SER A 107 10.72 -8.75 14.82
C SER A 107 10.63 -8.40 13.33
N LEU A 108 11.35 -7.36 12.89
CA LEU A 108 11.49 -7.01 11.46
C LEU A 108 11.91 -8.20 10.58
N GLN A 109 12.48 -9.25 11.17
CA GLN A 109 12.88 -10.48 10.48
C GLN A 109 11.69 -11.33 10.01
N GLU A 110 10.57 -11.36 10.73
CA GLU A 110 9.36 -12.08 10.30
C GLU A 110 8.53 -11.29 9.28
N TRP A 111 8.51 -9.96 9.39
CA TRP A 111 7.96 -9.07 8.36
C TRP A 111 8.88 -8.97 7.13
N GLY A 112 10.18 -9.25 7.33
CA GLY A 112 11.28 -8.90 6.43
C GLY A 112 11.92 -10.09 5.75
N LYS A 113 11.35 -10.46 4.62
CA LYS A 113 12.07 -10.92 3.42
C LYS A 113 11.14 -10.85 2.22
N ASN A 114 9.93 -11.41 2.37
CA ASN A 114 8.91 -11.41 1.32
C ASN A 114 8.45 -10.00 0.94
N ILE A 115 8.30 -9.10 1.91
CA ILE A 115 7.87 -7.72 1.63
C ILE A 115 9.00 -6.93 0.96
N ALA A 116 10.23 -7.04 1.46
CA ALA A 116 11.39 -6.42 0.81
C ALA A 116 11.57 -6.94 -0.63
N LEU A 117 11.46 -8.26 -0.84
CA LEU A 117 11.47 -8.87 -2.17
C LEU A 117 10.33 -8.33 -3.03
N TYR A 118 9.12 -8.21 -2.50
CA TYR A 118 8.00 -7.65 -3.24
C TYR A 118 8.26 -6.20 -3.66
N LEU A 119 8.65 -5.32 -2.72
CA LEU A 119 8.91 -3.91 -3.02
C LEU A 119 10.04 -3.73 -4.05
N GLN A 120 11.06 -4.58 -4.02
CA GLN A 120 12.24 -4.46 -4.90
C GLN A 120 12.09 -5.20 -6.24
N LYS A 121 11.40 -6.33 -6.29
CA LYS A 121 11.39 -7.25 -7.46
C LYS A 121 10.07 -7.25 -8.21
N ARG A 122 8.96 -6.76 -7.62
CA ARG A 122 7.65 -6.76 -8.29
C ARG A 122 7.59 -5.66 -9.34
N THR A 123 7.82 -6.00 -10.61
CA THR A 123 7.84 -5.02 -11.72
C THR A 123 6.50 -4.32 -11.96
N ALA A 124 5.39 -4.98 -11.63
CA ALA A 124 4.05 -4.40 -11.71
C ALA A 124 3.77 -3.36 -10.63
N LEU A 125 4.54 -3.32 -9.54
CA LEU A 125 4.37 -2.35 -8.46
C LEU A 125 4.80 -0.95 -8.94
N LYS A 126 3.88 0.01 -8.91
CA LYS A 126 4.10 1.38 -9.40
C LYS A 126 4.06 2.46 -8.31
N GLY A 127 3.56 2.12 -7.13
CA GLY A 127 3.52 3.05 -6.00
C GLY A 127 3.06 2.39 -4.71
N ALA A 128 3.12 3.15 -3.63
CA ALA A 128 2.78 2.71 -2.30
C ALA A 128 1.97 3.78 -1.55
N VAL A 129 1.02 3.32 -0.74
CA VAL A 129 0.27 4.14 0.22
C VAL A 129 0.66 3.68 1.60
N MET A 130 1.23 4.58 2.39
CA MET A 130 1.72 4.31 3.73
C MET A 130 0.77 4.90 4.76
N LEU A 131 0.17 4.02 5.56
CA LEU A 131 -0.80 4.39 6.60
C LEU A 131 -0.11 4.51 7.95
N ILE A 132 -0.25 5.68 8.58
CA ILE A 132 0.25 5.96 9.92
C ILE A 132 -0.95 6.35 10.79
N ASP A 133 -1.06 5.73 11.96
CA ASP A 133 -2.09 6.07 12.94
C ASP A 133 -1.84 7.48 13.52
N ALA A 134 -2.77 8.41 13.33
CA ALA A 134 -2.63 9.81 13.72
C ALA A 134 -2.63 10.01 15.24
N GLU A 135 -3.36 9.17 15.98
CA GLU A 135 -3.45 9.19 17.45
C GLU A 135 -2.12 8.75 18.07
N VAL A 136 -1.55 7.67 17.54
CA VAL A 136 -0.31 7.08 18.07
C VAL A 136 0.93 7.79 17.53
N GLY A 137 0.86 8.31 16.31
CA GLY A 137 1.99 8.86 15.56
C GLY A 137 2.95 7.78 15.02
N PRO A 138 3.97 8.19 14.24
CA PRO A 138 4.94 7.26 13.64
C PRO A 138 5.81 6.57 14.70
N LYS A 139 6.21 5.32 14.43
CA LYS A 139 7.15 4.51 15.20
C LYS A 139 8.36 4.12 14.33
N GLU A 140 9.38 3.54 14.95
CA GLU A 140 10.59 3.03 14.26
C GLU A 140 10.24 2.13 13.08
N SER A 141 9.35 1.16 13.29
CA SER A 141 8.89 0.27 12.21
C SER A 141 8.21 1.00 11.03
N ASP A 142 7.60 2.16 11.28
CA ASP A 142 7.03 2.98 10.20
C ASP A 142 8.15 3.62 9.36
N TRP A 143 9.23 4.06 10.01
CA TRP A 143 10.41 4.61 9.34
C TRP A 143 11.16 3.55 8.54
N ASP A 144 11.37 2.36 9.10
CA ASP A 144 11.99 1.23 8.39
C ASP A 144 11.22 0.89 7.11
N ALA A 145 9.89 0.89 7.17
CA ALA A 145 9.04 0.65 6.01
C ALA A 145 9.20 1.75 4.95
N ILE A 146 9.26 3.02 5.36
CA ILE A 146 9.49 4.16 4.45
C ILE A 146 10.87 4.07 3.81
N GLU A 147 11.91 3.71 4.56
CA GLU A 147 13.25 3.51 4.04
C GLU A 147 13.30 2.37 3.01
N LEU A 148 12.59 1.27 3.23
CA LEU A 148 12.47 0.19 2.24
C LEU A 148 11.79 0.66 0.95
N MET A 149 10.72 1.45 1.05
CA MET A 149 10.05 2.03 -0.13
C MET A 149 10.94 3.04 -0.85
N ALA A 150 11.72 3.82 -0.09
CA ALA A 150 12.66 4.79 -0.63
C ALA A 150 13.81 4.12 -1.38
N ASN A 151 14.40 3.08 -0.80
CA ASN A 151 15.42 2.26 -1.45
C ASN A 151 14.88 1.49 -2.68
N ALA A 152 13.59 1.16 -2.69
CA ALA A 152 12.92 0.60 -3.86
C ALA A 152 12.55 1.64 -4.93
N GLY A 153 12.74 2.95 -4.66
CA GLY A 153 12.42 4.04 -5.58
C GLY A 153 10.93 4.16 -5.90
N LEU A 154 10.05 3.78 -4.97
CA LEU A 154 8.60 3.74 -5.16
C LEU A 154 7.95 5.11 -4.92
N ARG A 155 7.04 5.55 -5.77
CA ARG A 155 6.23 6.73 -5.45
C ARG A 155 5.37 6.45 -4.20
N THR A 156 5.54 7.23 -3.14
CA THR A 156 4.88 6.99 -1.84
C THR A 156 3.91 8.11 -1.47
N ALA A 157 2.66 7.77 -1.20
CA ALA A 157 1.71 8.66 -0.54
C ALA A 157 1.62 8.32 0.96
N ILE A 158 1.56 9.33 1.82
CA ILE A 158 1.46 9.15 3.27
C ILE A 158 0.07 9.56 3.72
N VAL A 159 -0.58 8.68 4.46
CA VAL A 159 -1.96 8.88 4.94
C VAL A 159 -1.99 8.73 6.46
N LEU A 160 -2.46 9.76 7.14
CA LEU A 160 -2.73 9.74 8.57
C LEU A 160 -4.14 9.21 8.82
N THR A 161 -4.26 8.05 9.43
CA THR A 161 -5.55 7.40 9.71
C THR A 161 -6.02 7.67 11.14
N LYS A 162 -7.33 7.51 11.38
CA LYS A 162 -7.96 7.68 12.69
C LYS A 162 -7.77 9.08 13.28
N ALA A 163 -7.82 10.10 12.44
CA ALA A 163 -7.67 11.48 12.88
C ALA A 163 -8.76 11.89 13.88
N ASP A 164 -9.94 11.27 13.81
CA ASP A 164 -11.04 11.40 14.77
C ASP A 164 -10.65 11.04 16.22
N LYS A 165 -9.60 10.23 16.41
CA LYS A 165 -9.16 9.77 17.74
C LYS A 165 -8.10 10.65 18.39
N VAL A 166 -7.62 11.68 17.69
CA VAL A 166 -6.59 12.57 18.22
C VAL A 166 -7.20 13.45 19.31
N LYS A 167 -6.88 13.15 20.58
CA LYS A 167 -7.48 13.81 21.75
C LYS A 167 -7.28 15.33 21.81
N SER A 168 -6.18 15.85 21.27
CA SER A 168 -5.90 17.29 21.20
C SER A 168 -6.36 17.92 19.88
N GLY A 169 -7.27 17.25 19.15
CA GLY A 169 -7.85 17.74 17.89
C GLY A 169 -6.80 18.15 16.86
N ASN A 170 -7.05 19.29 16.20
CA ASN A 170 -6.19 19.82 15.14
C ASN A 170 -4.75 20.08 15.60
N GLU A 171 -4.53 20.50 16.85
CA GLU A 171 -3.18 20.75 17.36
C GLU A 171 -2.36 19.44 17.45
N GLY A 172 -2.99 18.36 17.93
CA GLY A 172 -2.37 17.03 17.94
C GLY A 172 -2.06 16.53 16.54
N LEU A 173 -2.99 16.71 15.62
CA LEU A 173 -2.84 16.29 14.24
C LEU A 173 -1.68 17.04 13.56
N LEU A 174 -1.61 18.36 13.72
CA LEU A 174 -0.51 19.18 13.22
C LEU A 174 0.84 18.75 13.78
N LYS A 175 0.91 18.41 15.08
CA LYS A 175 2.13 17.88 15.70
C LYS A 175 2.55 16.55 15.07
N THR A 176 1.59 15.66 14.79
CA THR A 176 1.87 14.41 14.08
C THR A 176 2.32 14.66 12.65
N CYS A 177 1.66 15.55 11.90
CA CYS A 177 2.08 15.93 10.54
C CYS A 177 3.53 16.45 10.52
N ARG A 178 3.91 17.34 11.45
CA ARG A 178 5.29 17.85 11.56
C ARG A 178 6.30 16.73 11.82
N LYS A 179 6.01 15.83 12.76
CA LYS A 179 6.88 14.67 13.03
C LYS A 179 7.06 13.79 11.79
N VAL A 180 5.97 13.55 11.05
CA VAL A 180 6.01 12.74 9.83
C VAL A 180 6.83 13.46 8.74
N TRP A 181 6.59 14.75 8.55
CA TRP A 181 7.33 15.60 7.61
C TRP A 181 8.84 15.58 7.88
N ASP A 182 9.24 15.88 9.12
CA ASP A 182 10.64 15.97 9.51
C ASP A 182 11.35 14.61 9.35
N GLY A 183 10.68 13.52 9.72
CA GLY A 183 11.23 12.18 9.58
C GLY A 183 11.40 11.75 8.12
N ILE A 184 10.44 12.07 7.24
CA ILE A 184 10.56 11.81 5.81
C ILE A 184 11.69 12.64 5.19
N ARG A 185 11.81 13.92 5.56
CA ARG A 185 12.88 14.80 5.06
C ARG A 185 14.27 14.32 5.51
N ARG A 186 14.36 13.75 6.71
CA ARG A 186 15.58 13.09 7.19
C ARG A 186 15.95 11.89 6.30
N ILE A 187 14.99 11.00 6.01
CA ILE A 187 15.21 9.86 5.11
C ILE A 187 15.64 10.36 3.73
N GLU A 188 14.93 11.33 3.17
CA GLU A 188 15.24 11.93 1.86
C GLU A 188 16.68 12.48 1.81
N SER A 189 17.14 13.14 2.87
CA SER A 189 18.51 13.68 2.95
C SER A 189 19.61 12.62 3.02
N GLN A 190 19.28 11.41 3.47
CA GLN A 190 20.21 10.29 3.67
C GLN A 190 20.24 9.34 2.47
N LEU A 191 19.34 9.50 1.50
CA LEU A 191 19.31 8.63 0.33
C LEU A 191 20.56 8.82 -0.54
N ALA A 192 21.17 7.69 -0.91
CA ALA A 192 22.25 7.66 -1.88
C ALA A 192 21.81 8.27 -3.21
N GLU A 193 22.77 8.83 -3.96
CA GLU A 193 22.51 9.45 -5.26
C GLU A 193 21.83 8.51 -6.27
N SER A 194 22.14 7.22 -6.22
CA SER A 194 21.49 6.18 -7.03
C SER A 194 20.01 5.96 -6.69
N ASN A 195 19.58 6.35 -5.48
CA ASN A 195 18.22 6.14 -4.97
C ASN A 195 17.35 7.41 -5.03
N LYS A 196 17.85 8.49 -5.67
CA LYS A 196 17.09 9.73 -5.92
C LYS A 196 15.85 9.57 -6.82
N LYS A 197 15.54 8.35 -7.28
CA LYS A 197 14.29 8.03 -7.99
C LYS A 197 13.07 8.04 -7.07
N TRP A 198 13.27 7.86 -5.76
CA TRP A 198 12.17 7.92 -4.81
C TRP A 198 11.49 9.29 -4.81
N THR A 199 10.17 9.29 -4.83
CA THR A 199 9.35 10.50 -4.73
C THR A 199 8.22 10.25 -3.76
N TRP A 200 7.82 11.26 -3.01
CA TRP A 200 6.68 11.16 -2.10
C TRP A 200 5.77 12.37 -2.21
N GLU A 201 4.48 12.16 -1.92
CA GLU A 201 3.49 13.23 -1.95
C GLU A 201 3.68 14.18 -0.77
N LYS A 202 3.91 15.46 -1.06
CA LYS A 202 4.14 16.50 -0.03
C LYS A 202 2.85 16.97 0.65
N GLU A 203 1.71 16.48 0.19
CA GLU A 203 0.42 16.67 0.83
C GLU A 203 0.13 15.48 1.76
N PHE A 204 -0.20 15.77 3.02
CA PHE A 204 -0.67 14.73 3.94
C PHE A 204 -2.16 14.54 3.78
N TYR A 205 -2.55 13.31 3.48
CA TYR A 205 -3.96 12.93 3.44
C TYR A 205 -4.37 12.45 4.83
N VAL A 206 -5.52 12.92 5.30
CA VAL A 206 -6.05 12.60 6.63
C VAL A 206 -7.36 11.85 6.45
N THR A 207 -7.50 10.70 7.11
CA THR A 207 -8.75 9.94 7.11
C THR A 207 -9.29 9.79 8.52
N ALA A 208 -10.61 9.94 8.64
CA ALA A 208 -11.38 9.75 9.85
C ALA A 208 -12.54 8.80 9.55
N SER A 209 -12.77 7.83 10.43
CA SER A 209 -13.89 6.89 10.30
C SER A 209 -14.91 7.23 11.38
N GLY A 210 -16.01 7.89 11.00
CA GLY A 210 -17.04 8.36 11.93
C GLY A 210 -16.98 9.86 12.25
N ALA A 211 -16.26 10.67 11.45
CA ALA A 211 -16.47 12.10 11.45
C ALA A 211 -17.87 12.38 10.88
N ASN A 212 -18.84 12.59 11.78
CA ASN A 212 -20.10 13.23 11.45
C ASN A 212 -19.86 14.73 11.51
N ASP A 213 -19.36 15.31 10.41
CA ASP A 213 -19.46 16.74 10.15
C ASP A 213 -20.14 16.94 8.79
#